data_AF-A0A1I0PHV6-F1
#
_entry.id   AF-A0A1I0PHV6-F1
#
_cell.length_a   1.000
_cell.length_b   1.000
_cell.length_c   1.000
_cell.angle_alpha   90.00
_cell.angle_beta   90.00
_cell.angle_gamma   90.00
#
_symmetry.space_group_name_H-M   'P 1'
#
loop_
_entity.id
_entity.type
_entity.pdbx_description
1 polymer ?
#
loop_
_entity_poly.entity_id
_entity_poly.type
_entity_poly.pdbx_seq_one_letter_code
_entity_poly.pdbx_strand_id
1 'polypeptide(L)'
;MQTIETSRSISLRNLFEGFCASGVKFREKVCEECGWSESTFYRKMRQGKIEDPNRPGRMINTISIAESEKIKDLAWEVQQDLKDLL
;
A
#
# COMPACT_ATOMS: atom_id res chain seq x y z
N MET A 1 6.51 -28.29 29.64
CA MET A 1 5.93 -28.39 28.29
C MET A 1 6.81 -27.55 27.38
N GLN A 2 7.59 -28.18 26.50
CA GLN A 2 8.39 -27.46 25.51
C GLN A 2 7.46 -27.11 24.35
N THR A 3 7.33 -25.82 24.03
CA THR A 3 6.65 -25.35 22.84
C THR A 3 7.54 -25.70 21.65
N ILE A 4 7.08 -26.65 20.84
CA ILE A 4 7.72 -26.99 19.58
C ILE A 4 7.46 -25.81 18.64
N GLU A 5 8.42 -24.89 18.54
CA GLU A 5 8.46 -23.91 17.45
C GLU A 5 8.56 -24.72 16.16
N THR A 6 7.42 -24.90 15.51
CA THR A 6 7.35 -25.56 14.22
C THR A 6 7.90 -24.55 13.23
N SER A 7 9.21 -24.60 12.98
CA SER A 7 9.87 -23.86 11.91
C SER A 7 9.17 -24.21 10.61
N ARG A 8 8.24 -23.34 10.20
CA ARG A 8 7.54 -23.44 8.92
C ARG A 8 8.62 -23.18 7.87
N SER A 9 9.00 -24.18 7.09
CA SER A 9 10.00 -23.96 6.03
C SER A 9 9.37 -23.02 4.99
N ILE A 10 9.75 -21.74 5.02
CA ILE A 10 9.30 -20.76 4.05
C ILE A 10 9.96 -21.10 2.72
N SER A 11 9.18 -21.64 1.78
CA SER A 11 9.66 -21.80 0.41
C SER A 11 9.91 -20.42 -0.18
N LEU A 12 11.03 -20.24 -0.90
CA LEU A 12 11.31 -19.01 -1.66
C LEU A 12 10.17 -18.64 -2.61
N ARG A 13 9.43 -19.66 -3.10
CA ARG A 13 8.21 -19.45 -3.88
C ARG A 13 7.12 -18.73 -3.08
N ASN A 14 6.83 -19.19 -1.87
CA ASN A 14 5.80 -18.59 -1.02
C ASN A 14 6.16 -17.15 -0.64
N LEU A 15 7.45 -16.90 -0.38
CA LEU A 15 7.97 -15.56 -0.12
C LEU A 15 7.71 -14.63 -1.32
N PHE A 16 8.10 -15.07 -2.52
CA PHE A 16 7.89 -14.31 -3.75
C PHE A 16 6.40 -14.05 -4.02
N GLU A 17 5.56 -15.08 -3.91
CA GLU A 17 4.11 -14.96 -4.10
C GLU A 17 3.49 -13.99 -3.08
N GLY A 18 3.90 -14.05 -1.81
CA GLY A 18 3.47 -13.11 -0.77
C GLY A 18 3.83 -11.67 -1.07
N PHE A 19 5.07 -11.40 -1.52
CA PHE A 19 5.47 -10.06 -1.93
C PHE A 19 4.66 -9.55 -3.13
N CYS A 20 4.47 -10.37 -4.17
CA CYS A 20 3.66 -9.99 -5.33
C CYS A 20 2.20 -9.70 -4.93
N ALA A 21 1.61 -10.56 -4.10
CA ALA A 21 0.23 -10.39 -3.63
C ALA A 21 0.06 -9.15 -2.74
N SER A 22 1.04 -8.84 -1.90
CA SER A 22 0.99 -7.67 -1.00
C SER A 22 0.83 -6.36 -1.76
N GLY A 23 1.55 -6.18 -2.88
CA GLY A 23 1.43 -5.00 -3.72
C GLY A 23 0.06 -4.85 -4.40
N VAL A 24 -0.56 -5.97 -4.79
CA VAL A 24 -1.92 -5.99 -5.34
C VAL A 24 -2.93 -5.63 -4.26
N LYS A 25 -2.88 -6.30 -3.11
CA LYS A 25 -3.77 -6.07 -1.97
C LYS A 25 -3.71 -4.62 -1.48
N PHE A 26 -2.51 -4.05 -1.39
CA PHE A 26 -2.34 -2.64 -1.02
C PHE A 26 -3.03 -1.69 -2.01
N ARG A 27 -2.84 -1.91 -3.32
CA ARG A 27 -3.48 -1.09 -4.35
C ARG A 27 -5.01 -1.17 -4.28
N GLU A 28 -5.55 -2.37 -4.17
CA GLU A 28 -7.00 -2.62 -4.11
C GLU A 28 -7.61 -1.92 -2.89
N LYS A 29 -7.02 -2.11 -1.71
CA LYS A 29 -7.47 -1.46 -0.47
C LYS A 29 -7.43 0.06 -0.55
N VAL A 30 -6.36 0.64 -1.10
CA VAL A 30 -6.29 2.10 -1.27
C VAL A 30 -7.37 2.58 -2.23
N CYS A 31 -7.63 1.86 -3.33
CA CYS A 31 -8.67 2.21 -4.28
C CYS A 31 -10.06 2.17 -3.63
N GLU A 32 -10.35 1.13 -2.85
CA GLU A 32 -11.61 0.96 -2.12
C GLU A 32 -11.82 2.05 -1.06
N GLU A 33 -10.87 2.20 -0.14
CA GLU A 33 -11.00 3.09 1.02
C GLU A 33 -10.91 4.58 0.68
N CYS A 34 -10.14 4.94 -0.36
CA CYS A 34 -10.02 6.33 -0.81
C CYS A 34 -10.99 6.67 -1.96
N GLY A 35 -11.81 5.72 -2.43
CA GLY A 35 -12.72 5.91 -3.56
C GLY A 35 -11.99 6.23 -4.88
N TRP A 36 -10.79 5.68 -5.06
CA TRP A 36 -9.99 5.90 -6.26
C TRP A 36 -10.22 4.82 -7.30
N SER A 37 -10.15 5.20 -8.57
CA SER A 37 -9.90 4.24 -9.65
C SER A 37 -8.44 3.79 -9.66
N GLU A 38 -8.15 2.63 -10.25
CA GLU A 38 -6.78 2.17 -10.44
C GLU A 38 -5.92 3.20 -11.22
N SER A 39 -6.50 3.87 -12.22
CA SER A 39 -5.82 4.94 -12.94
C SER A 39 -5.46 6.14 -12.05
N THR A 40 -6.33 6.49 -11.09
CA THR A 40 -6.09 7.56 -10.12
C THR A 40 -4.99 7.17 -9.15
N PHE A 41 -5.01 5.93 -8.65
CA PHE A 41 -3.95 5.39 -7.79
C PHE A 41 -2.57 5.57 -8.45
N TYR A 42 -2.42 5.05 -9.66
CA TYR A 42 -1.15 5.14 -10.38
C TYR A 42 -0.75 6.58 -10.71
N ARG A 43 -1.71 7.46 -11.03
CA ARG A 43 -1.44 8.87 -11.28
C ARG A 43 -0.92 9.57 -10.02
N LYS A 44 -1.62 9.46 -8.89
CA LYS A 44 -1.26 10.12 -7.62
C LYS A 44 0.04 9.57 -7.04
N MET A 45 0.27 8.25 -7.12
CA MET A 45 1.51 7.63 -6.63
C MET A 45 2.75 8.04 -7.44
N ARG A 46 2.60 8.34 -8.74
CA ARG A 46 3.70 8.89 -9.56
C ARG A 46 3.87 10.41 -9.39
N GLN A 47 2.76 11.12 -9.27
CA GLN A 47 2.72 12.58 -9.23
C GLN A 47 2.36 13.01 -7.81
N GLY A 48 3.34 13.05 -6.91
CA GLY A 48 3.10 13.45 -5.52
C GLY A 48 2.68 14.92 -5.36
N LYS A 49 3.02 15.77 -6.34
CA LYS A 49 2.60 17.17 -6.43
C LYS A 49 2.23 17.53 -7.86
N ILE A 50 1.26 18.43 -8.01
CA ILE A 50 0.83 19.03 -9.28
C ILE A 50 0.79 20.54 -9.14
N GLU A 51 0.81 21.25 -10.26
CA GLU A 51 0.57 22.69 -10.27
C GLU A 51 -0.89 22.98 -9.92
N ASP A 52 -1.12 24.00 -9.09
CA ASP A 52 -2.43 24.47 -8.68
C ASP A 52 -3.13 25.08 -9.89
N PRO A 53 -4.25 24.50 -10.36
CA PRO A 53 -4.93 24.99 -11.55
C PRO A 53 -5.48 26.42 -11.38
N ASN A 54 -5.62 26.89 -10.13
CA ASN A 54 -6.09 28.24 -9.81
C ASN A 54 -4.96 29.21 -9.52
N ARG A 55 -3.72 28.72 -9.33
CA ARG A 55 -2.54 29.54 -8.97
C ARG A 55 -1.30 29.03 -9.71
N PRO A 56 -1.11 29.44 -10.98
CA PRO A 56 0.06 29.08 -11.77
C PRO A 56 1.36 29.36 -11.01
N GLY A 57 2.31 28.43 -11.06
CA GLY A 57 3.56 28.45 -10.32
C GLY A 57 3.51 27.92 -8.88
N ARG A 58 2.31 27.64 -8.33
CA ARG A 58 2.16 27.02 -7.01
C ARG A 58 1.99 25.51 -7.13
N MET A 59 2.82 24.73 -6.44
CA MET A 59 2.65 23.28 -6.35
C MET A 59 1.76 22.88 -5.16
N ILE A 60 0.80 21.98 -5.40
CA ILE A 60 -0.07 21.38 -4.39
C ILE A 60 0.10 19.86 -4.35
N ASN A 61 -0.11 19.26 -3.18
CA ASN A 61 -0.08 17.81 -3.03
C ASN A 61 -1.30 17.18 -3.73
N THR A 62 -1.09 16.06 -4.42
CA THR A 62 -2.19 15.30 -5.04
C THR A 62 -2.93 14.41 -4.05
N ILE A 63 -2.29 14.11 -2.92
CA ILE A 63 -2.82 13.31 -1.82
C ILE A 63 -3.14 14.27 -0.67
N SER A 64 -4.40 14.24 -0.22
CA SER A 64 -4.85 14.98 0.96
C SER A 64 -4.30 14.38 2.25
N ILE A 65 -4.41 15.11 3.36
CA ILE A 65 -3.94 14.63 4.67
C ILE A 65 -4.67 13.35 5.08
N ALA A 66 -6.01 13.34 4.98
CA ALA A 66 -6.83 12.19 5.34
C ALA A 66 -6.53 10.96 4.47
N GLU A 67 -6.39 11.13 3.15
CA GLU A 67 -5.94 10.05 2.26
C GLU A 67 -4.56 9.54 2.69
N SER A 68 -3.62 10.44 3.01
CA SER A 68 -2.27 10.05 3.42
C SER A 68 -2.25 9.26 4.73
N GLU A 69 -3.08 9.60 5.70
CA GLU A 69 -3.19 8.86 6.97
C GLU A 69 -3.77 7.47 6.72
N LYS A 70 -4.90 7.39 6.01
CA LYS A 70 -5.51 6.12 5.64
C LYS A 70 -4.54 5.21 4.86
N ILE A 71 -3.81 5.76 3.89
CA ILE A 71 -2.82 4.98 3.11
C ILE A 71 -1.72 4.39 4.00
N LYS A 72 -1.28 5.10 5.05
CA LYS A 72 -0.28 4.57 6.00
C LYS A 72 -0.84 3.41 6.82
N ASP A 73 -2.08 3.53 7.29
CA ASP A 73 -2.75 2.47 8.04
C ASP A 73 -2.89 1.20 7.19
N LEU A 74 -3.30 1.36 5.93
CA LEU A 74 -3.42 0.24 4.99
C LEU A 74 -2.06 -0.39 4.65
N ALA A 75 -1.00 0.42 4.53
CA ALA A 75 0.34 -0.09 4.31
C ALA A 75 0.83 -0.93 5.51
N TRP A 76 0.52 -0.48 6.73
CA TRP A 76 0.82 -1.22 7.94
C TRP A 76 0.08 -2.56 7.98
N GLU A 77 -1.22 -2.56 7.69
CA GLU A 77 -2.03 -3.77 7.67
C GLU A 77 -1.49 -4.79 6.66
N VAL A 78 -1.21 -4.38 5.42
CA VAL A 78 -0.64 -5.26 4.39
C VAL A 78 0.74 -5.77 4.79
N GLN A 79 1.54 -4.96 5.49
CA GLN A 79 2.83 -5.41 6.00
C GLN A 79 2.66 -6.49 7.08
N GLN A 80 1.69 -6.37 7.98
CA GLN A 80 1.41 -7.39 8.99
C GLN A 80 0.90 -8.67 8.33
N ASP A 81 -0.03 -8.57 7.39
CA ASP A 81 -0.50 -9.73 6.60
C ASP A 81 0.66 -10.47 5.93
N LEU A 82 1.62 -9.74 5.36
CA LEU A 82 2.81 -10.34 4.76
C LEU A 82 3.68 -11.02 5.82
N LYS A 83 3.91 -10.40 6.98
CA LYS A 83 4.70 -10.99 8.07
C LYS A 83 4.07 -12.27 8.60
N ASP A 84 2.75 -12.32 8.74
CA ASP A 84 2.05 -13.50 9.26
C ASP A 84 2.11 -14.70 8.29
N LEU A 85 2.39 -14.45 7.01
CA LEU A 85 2.61 -15.49 6.00
C LEU A 85 4.04 -16.06 6.01
N LEU A 86 4.99 -15.35 6.62
CA LEU A 86 6.39 -15.76 6.77
C LEU A 86 6.58 -16.57 8.05
#